data_AF-A0A848CYL5-F1
#
_entry.id   AF-A0A848CYL5-F1
#
_cell.length_a   1.000
_cell.length_b   1.000
_cell.length_c   1.000
_cell.angle_alpha   90.00
_cell.angle_beta   90.00
_cell.angle_gamma   90.00
#
_symmetry.space_group_name_H-M   'P 1'
#
loop_
_entity.id
_entity.type
_entity.pdbx_description
1 polymer ?
#
loop_
_entity_poly.entity_id
_entity_poly.type
_entity_poly.pdbx_seq_one_letter_code
_entity_poly.pdbx_strand_id
1 'polypeptide(L)'
;MEIDNLIPVKSRGELRFWLQENSKIEKSCWVLVSMTPKSDMLLYLDAVKEALCFGWIDGVKKKISETELVQRLSPRGKKSSWTELNKERVRRLEKLGLMTDEGRKVLPDMDYGSFRIDPVIEQRLKEEKQIYENFKAFPDLYKRVRIDTIQSLKNQPELFESRLDKFIANTRENKMYGQWNDNGRLLDI
;
A
#
# COMPACT_ATOMS: atom_id res chain seq x y z
N MET A 1 -3.59 14.39 -17.28
CA MET A 1 -4.65 13.40 -17.02
C MET A 1 -5.88 14.15 -16.57
N GLU A 2 -6.95 14.11 -17.35
CA GLU A 2 -8.23 14.75 -16.99
C GLU A 2 -8.95 13.95 -15.89
N ILE A 3 -9.92 14.58 -15.23
CA ILE A 3 -10.77 13.90 -14.23
C ILE A 3 -12.05 13.52 -14.96
N ASP A 4 -12.08 12.30 -15.48
CA ASP A 4 -13.18 11.66 -16.17
C ASP A 4 -13.85 10.63 -15.24
N ASN A 5 -15.17 10.40 -15.32
CA ASN A 5 -15.84 9.42 -14.46
C ASN A 5 -15.62 9.64 -12.94
N LEU A 6 -15.85 10.88 -12.47
CA LEU A 6 -15.92 11.18 -11.03
C LEU A 6 -17.24 10.67 -10.48
N ILE A 7 -17.17 9.67 -9.60
CA ILE A 7 -18.37 9.03 -9.05
C ILE A 7 -18.75 9.64 -7.69
N PRO A 8 -20.04 9.89 -7.42
CA PRO A 8 -20.51 10.61 -6.23
C PRO A 8 -20.61 9.71 -5.00
N VAL A 9 -19.57 8.93 -4.69
CA VAL A 9 -19.53 8.03 -3.53
C VAL A 9 -18.94 8.73 -2.30
N LYS A 10 -19.57 8.53 -1.15
CA LYS A 10 -19.17 9.12 0.15
C LYS A 10 -18.81 8.07 1.19
N SER A 11 -19.13 6.80 0.94
CA SER A 11 -18.90 5.72 1.88
C SER A 11 -18.23 4.51 1.24
N ARG A 12 -17.64 3.67 2.09
CA ARG A 12 -17.02 2.40 1.69
C ARG A 12 -18.02 1.46 1.01
N GLY A 13 -19.25 1.43 1.51
CA GLY A 13 -20.33 0.60 0.95
C GLY A 13 -20.76 1.06 -0.44
N GLU A 14 -20.90 2.37 -0.65
CA GLU A 14 -21.23 2.93 -1.97
C GLU A 14 -20.14 2.64 -3.01
N LEU A 15 -18.86 2.78 -2.63
CA LEU A 15 -17.76 2.42 -3.54
C LEU A 15 -17.78 0.92 -3.86
N ARG A 16 -18.02 0.07 -2.86
CA ARG A 16 -18.11 -1.38 -3.07
C ARG A 16 -19.22 -1.73 -4.04
N PHE A 17 -20.42 -1.16 -3.86
CA PHE A 17 -21.55 -1.36 -4.76
C PHE A 17 -21.22 -0.92 -6.19
N TRP A 18 -20.61 0.26 -6.35
CA TRP A 18 -20.18 0.74 -7.66
C TRP A 18 -19.16 -0.22 -8.31
N LEU A 19 -18.17 -0.71 -7.56
CA LEU A 19 -17.18 -1.66 -8.07
C LEU A 19 -17.78 -3.03 -8.43
N GLN A 20 -18.82 -3.49 -7.74
CA GLN A 20 -19.51 -4.74 -8.11
C GLN A 20 -20.09 -4.68 -9.52
N GLU A 21 -20.74 -3.56 -9.85
CA GLU A 21 -21.39 -3.37 -11.14
C GLU A 21 -20.39 -2.99 -12.26
N ASN A 22 -19.33 -2.26 -11.92
CA ASN A 22 -18.52 -1.56 -12.93
C ASN A 22 -17.08 -2.05 -13.06
N SER A 23 -16.56 -2.85 -12.12
CA SER A 23 -15.12 -3.20 -12.08
C SER A 23 -14.61 -3.97 -13.31
N LYS A 24 -15.51 -4.60 -14.08
CA LYS A 24 -15.24 -5.36 -15.31
C LYS A 24 -15.44 -4.54 -16.58
N ILE A 25 -16.09 -3.38 -16.49
CA ILE A 25 -16.55 -2.58 -17.62
C ILE A 25 -15.71 -1.31 -17.72
N GLU A 26 -15.52 -0.64 -16.58
CA GLU A 26 -14.87 0.67 -16.51
C GLU A 26 -13.34 0.57 -16.51
N LYS A 27 -12.69 1.52 -17.17
CA LYS A 27 -11.22 1.59 -17.26
C LYS A 27 -10.59 2.34 -16.09
N SER A 28 -11.36 3.23 -15.47
CA SER A 28 -11.03 3.94 -14.23
C SER A 28 -12.24 4.69 -13.71
N CYS A 29 -12.16 5.10 -12.45
CA CYS A 29 -13.02 6.13 -11.88
C CYS A 29 -12.20 7.06 -10.99
N TRP A 30 -12.77 8.21 -10.67
CA TRP A 30 -12.26 9.08 -9.62
C TRP A 30 -13.24 9.11 -8.47
N VAL A 31 -12.71 9.13 -7.25
CA VAL A 31 -13.50 9.23 -6.02
C VAL A 31 -13.00 10.40 -5.19
N LEU A 32 -13.92 11.17 -4.61
CA LEU A 32 -13.58 12.17 -3.60
C LEU A 32 -13.17 11.44 -2.32
N VAL A 33 -12.01 11.80 -1.78
CA VAL A 33 -11.45 11.15 -0.58
C VAL A 33 -10.95 12.15 0.45
N SER A 34 -11.03 11.75 1.71
CA SER A 34 -10.34 12.42 2.81
C SER A 34 -9.10 11.61 3.23
N MET A 35 -8.04 12.33 3.64
CA MET A 35 -6.85 11.68 4.19
C MET A 35 -7.00 11.32 5.68
N THR A 36 -7.97 11.94 6.35
CA THR A 36 -8.36 11.72 7.75
C THR A 36 -9.85 11.35 7.80
N PRO A 37 -10.30 10.60 8.83
CA PRO A 37 -11.71 10.24 8.96
C PRO A 37 -12.63 11.48 8.98
N LYS A 38 -13.68 11.46 8.17
CA LYS A 38 -14.78 12.44 8.13
C LYS A 38 -16.09 11.70 7.93
N SER A 39 -17.18 12.20 8.50
CA SER A 39 -18.49 11.51 8.47
C SER A 39 -19.15 11.46 7.10
N ASP A 40 -18.79 12.38 6.21
CA ASP A 40 -19.42 12.63 4.91
C ASP A 40 -18.48 12.43 3.72
N MET A 41 -17.30 11.84 3.94
CA MET A 41 -16.30 11.60 2.90
C MET A 41 -15.69 10.21 3.03
N LEU A 42 -15.41 9.61 1.88
CA LEU A 42 -14.73 8.33 1.80
C LEU A 42 -13.27 8.49 2.27
N LEU A 43 -12.86 7.71 3.26
CA LEU A 43 -11.47 7.70 3.69
C LEU A 43 -10.59 7.08 2.59
N TYR A 44 -9.48 7.72 2.25
CA TYR A 44 -8.54 7.24 1.22
C TYR A 44 -8.14 5.77 1.42
N LEU A 45 -7.84 5.37 2.66
CA LEU A 45 -7.46 3.98 2.95
C LEU A 45 -8.60 2.99 2.69
N ASP A 46 -9.85 3.39 2.87
CA ASP A 46 -11.00 2.52 2.58
C ASP A 46 -11.21 2.42 1.06
N ALA A 47 -10.96 3.49 0.32
CA ALA A 47 -10.94 3.47 -1.15
C ALA A 47 -9.88 2.49 -1.70
N VAL A 48 -8.66 2.53 -1.15
CA VAL A 48 -7.58 1.60 -1.52
C VAL A 48 -7.98 0.15 -1.23
N LYS A 49 -8.55 -0.12 -0.05
CA LYS A 49 -8.95 -1.48 0.35
C LYS A 49 -10.07 -2.04 -0.51
N GLU A 50 -11.08 -1.23 -0.84
CA GLU A 50 -12.12 -1.68 -1.77
C GLU A 50 -11.54 -1.90 -3.16
N ALA A 51 -10.68 -1.01 -3.68
CA ALA A 51 -10.04 -1.23 -4.96
C ALA A 51 -9.31 -2.60 -5.01
N LEU A 52 -8.53 -2.94 -3.98
CA LEU A 52 -7.86 -4.24 -3.88
C LEU A 52 -8.83 -5.42 -3.91
N CYS A 53 -9.99 -5.32 -3.27
CA CYS A 53 -11.02 -6.38 -3.26
C CYS A 53 -11.50 -6.75 -4.66
N PHE A 54 -11.45 -5.83 -5.62
CA PHE A 54 -11.92 -6.01 -7.01
C PHE A 54 -10.79 -6.09 -8.03
N GLY A 55 -9.53 -6.19 -7.58
CA GLY A 55 -8.37 -6.28 -8.47
C GLY A 55 -7.96 -4.94 -9.09
N TRP A 56 -8.42 -3.86 -8.48
CA TRP A 56 -8.09 -2.48 -8.82
C TRP A 56 -7.00 -1.94 -7.88
N ILE A 57 -6.45 -0.78 -8.24
CA ILE A 57 -5.42 -0.08 -7.47
C ILE A 57 -5.66 1.43 -7.53
N ASP A 58 -5.20 2.14 -6.49
CA ASP A 58 -5.12 3.59 -6.52
C ASP A 58 -3.96 4.07 -7.39
N GLY A 59 -4.21 5.14 -8.14
CA GLY A 59 -3.23 5.81 -8.98
C GLY A 59 -2.97 7.24 -8.52
N VAL A 60 -3.00 8.16 -9.47
CA VAL A 60 -2.71 9.57 -9.24
C VAL A 60 -3.80 10.22 -8.37
N LYS A 61 -3.37 11.09 -7.44
CA LYS A 61 -4.22 11.99 -6.66
C LYS A 61 -4.26 13.36 -7.29
N LYS A 62 -5.39 14.05 -7.20
CA LYS A 62 -5.53 15.44 -7.65
C LYS A 62 -6.35 16.26 -6.67
N LYS A 63 -6.00 17.53 -6.51
CA LYS A 63 -6.85 18.51 -5.85
C LYS A 63 -7.79 19.13 -6.90
N ILE A 64 -9.08 19.23 -6.58
CA ILE A 64 -10.07 19.89 -7.44
C ILE A 64 -10.54 21.23 -6.86
N SER A 65 -10.33 21.43 -5.56
CA SER A 65 -10.48 22.71 -4.87
C SER A 65 -9.47 22.78 -3.71
N GLU A 66 -9.52 23.84 -2.91
CA GLU A 66 -8.64 23.99 -1.74
C GLU A 66 -8.85 22.88 -0.69
N THR A 67 -10.06 22.32 -0.63
CA THR A 67 -10.49 21.38 0.41
C THR A 67 -10.76 19.97 -0.13
N GLU A 68 -10.85 19.80 -1.45
CA GLU A 68 -11.25 18.54 -2.06
C GLU A 68 -10.11 17.84 -2.79
N LEU A 69 -9.90 16.59 -2.42
CA LEU A 69 -8.92 15.68 -2.98
C LEU A 69 -9.64 14.50 -3.63
N VAL A 70 -9.32 14.24 -4.89
CA VAL A 70 -9.81 13.05 -5.60
C VAL A 70 -8.67 12.05 -5.80
N GLN A 71 -9.04 10.78 -5.74
CA GLN A 71 -8.17 9.64 -5.99
C GLN A 71 -8.66 8.89 -7.23
N ARG A 72 -7.78 8.70 -8.21
CA ARG A 72 -8.07 7.80 -9.33
C ARG A 72 -7.94 6.36 -8.88
N LEU A 73 -8.91 5.52 -9.23
CA LEU A 73 -8.87 4.07 -9.11
C LEU A 73 -8.92 3.45 -10.51
N SER A 74 -8.21 2.37 -10.75
CA SER A 74 -8.24 1.64 -12.03
C SER A 74 -7.90 0.17 -11.86
N PRO A 75 -8.27 -0.70 -12.82
CA PRO A 75 -7.82 -2.08 -12.85
C PRO A 75 -6.30 -2.16 -12.74
N ARG A 76 -5.80 -3.11 -11.95
CA ARG A 76 -4.36 -3.28 -11.79
C ARG A 76 -3.75 -3.83 -13.08
N GLY A 77 -2.66 -3.20 -13.54
CA GLY A 77 -1.90 -3.72 -14.68
C GLY A 77 -1.20 -5.05 -14.32
N LYS A 78 -1.16 -5.99 -15.27
CA LYS A 78 -0.49 -7.29 -15.10
C LYS A 78 0.99 -7.19 -14.69
N LYS A 79 1.65 -6.09 -15.09
CA LYS A 79 3.06 -5.81 -14.78
C LYS A 79 3.25 -4.86 -13.59
N SER A 80 2.17 -4.40 -12.95
CA SER A 80 2.26 -3.48 -11.82
C SER A 80 2.79 -4.20 -10.59
N SER A 81 3.87 -3.67 -10.01
CA SER A 81 4.48 -4.23 -8.80
C SER A 81 3.50 -4.25 -7.62
N TRP A 82 3.66 -5.23 -6.73
CA TRP A 82 2.91 -5.34 -5.49
C TRP A 82 3.80 -4.98 -4.31
N THR A 83 3.45 -3.90 -3.62
CA THR A 83 4.12 -3.55 -2.38
C THR A 83 3.74 -4.51 -1.26
N GLU A 84 4.65 -4.76 -0.32
CA GLU A 84 4.36 -5.61 0.84
C GLU A 84 3.22 -5.06 1.70
N LEU A 85 3.03 -3.74 1.73
CA LEU A 85 1.90 -3.12 2.41
C LEU A 85 0.55 -3.47 1.74
N ASN A 86 0.50 -3.48 0.41
CA ASN A 86 -0.71 -3.89 -0.31
C ASN A 86 -0.96 -5.40 -0.21
N LYS A 87 0.10 -6.22 -0.20
CA LYS A 87 -0.06 -7.65 0.08
C LYS A 87 -0.64 -7.87 1.48
N GLU A 88 -0.15 -7.16 2.50
CA GLU A 88 -0.70 -7.29 3.84
C GLU A 88 -2.16 -6.84 3.95
N ARG A 89 -2.53 -5.74 3.25
CA ARG A 89 -3.93 -5.32 3.14
C ARG A 89 -4.79 -6.44 2.55
N VAL A 90 -4.35 -7.08 1.47
CA VAL A 90 -5.06 -8.22 0.87
C VAL A 90 -5.18 -9.38 1.87
N ARG A 91 -4.09 -9.77 2.55
CA ARG A 91 -4.13 -10.86 3.55
C ARG A 91 -5.18 -10.58 4.63
N ARG A 92 -5.26 -9.35 5.10
CA ARG A 92 -6.32 -8.95 6.06
C ARG A 92 -7.72 -8.99 5.42
N LEU A 93 -7.88 -8.51 4.18
CA LEU A 93 -9.16 -8.54 3.48
C LEU A 93 -9.65 -9.97 3.21
N GLU A 94 -8.75 -10.92 2.94
CA GLU A 94 -9.06 -12.35 2.84
C GLU A 94 -9.55 -12.89 4.19
N LYS A 95 -8.83 -12.62 5.28
CA LYS A 95 -9.26 -13.01 6.65
C LYS A 95 -10.66 -12.49 7.00
N LEU A 96 -11.00 -11.30 6.51
CA LEU A 96 -12.30 -10.67 6.73
C LEU A 96 -13.39 -11.14 5.75
N GLY A 97 -13.07 -12.00 4.77
CA GLY A 97 -14.02 -12.49 3.76
C GLY A 97 -14.47 -11.42 2.76
N LEU A 98 -13.70 -10.33 2.58
CA LEU A 98 -14.10 -9.19 1.75
C LEU A 98 -13.54 -9.23 0.32
N MET A 99 -12.48 -10.01 0.09
CA MET A 99 -11.92 -10.22 -1.23
C MET A 99 -12.91 -10.89 -2.17
N THR A 100 -12.97 -10.41 -3.40
CA THR A 100 -13.77 -11.01 -4.48
C THR A 100 -12.88 -11.85 -5.39
N ASP A 101 -13.50 -12.68 -6.23
CA ASP A 101 -12.77 -13.49 -7.21
C ASP A 101 -11.98 -12.63 -8.21
N GLU A 102 -12.49 -11.45 -8.57
CA GLU A 102 -11.77 -10.51 -9.44
C GLU A 102 -10.50 -9.97 -8.76
N GLY A 103 -10.56 -9.70 -7.46
CA GLY A 103 -9.39 -9.37 -6.66
C GLY A 103 -8.35 -10.48 -6.64
N ARG A 104 -8.79 -11.73 -6.47
CA ARG A 104 -7.93 -12.91 -6.42
C ARG A 104 -7.19 -13.19 -7.73
N LYS A 105 -7.83 -12.91 -8.87
CA LYS A 105 -7.24 -13.14 -10.21
C LYS A 105 -5.95 -12.36 -10.49
N VAL A 106 -5.72 -11.26 -9.78
CA VAL A 106 -4.56 -10.38 -10.02
C VAL A 106 -3.50 -10.44 -8.91
N LEU A 107 -3.67 -11.34 -7.95
CA LEU A 107 -2.73 -11.47 -6.83
C LEU A 107 -1.38 -12.01 -7.30
N PRO A 108 -0.27 -11.51 -6.71
CA PRO A 108 1.05 -12.07 -6.91
C PRO A 108 1.19 -13.33 -6.04
N ASP A 109 2.42 -13.84 -5.92
CA ASP A 109 2.75 -14.73 -4.80
C ASP A 109 2.50 -14.01 -3.46
N MET A 110 1.62 -14.61 -2.66
CA MET A 110 1.14 -14.10 -1.37
C MET A 110 1.84 -14.77 -0.18
N ASP A 111 2.70 -15.76 -0.41
CA ASP A 111 3.46 -16.41 0.67
C ASP A 111 4.39 -15.40 1.35
N TYR A 112 4.41 -15.41 2.69
CA TYR A 112 5.38 -14.63 3.47
C TYR A 112 6.80 -15.10 3.19
N GLY A 113 6.97 -16.40 2.95
CA GLY A 113 8.23 -17.05 2.60
C GLY A 113 8.75 -16.69 1.21
N SER A 114 8.03 -15.92 0.40
CA SER A 114 8.51 -15.40 -0.90
C SER A 114 9.35 -14.13 -0.77
N PHE A 115 9.23 -13.40 0.34
CA PHE A 115 9.94 -12.13 0.54
C PHE A 115 11.44 -12.37 0.76
N ARG A 116 12.28 -11.67 -0.01
CA ARG A 116 13.74 -11.76 0.10
C ARG A 116 14.31 -10.37 0.31
N ILE A 117 15.17 -10.24 1.32
CA ILE A 117 15.97 -9.04 1.52
C ILE A 117 17.09 -9.06 0.48
N ASP A 118 17.27 -7.94 -0.19
CA ASP A 118 18.40 -7.74 -1.09
C ASP A 118 19.74 -7.88 -0.34
N PRO A 119 20.72 -8.65 -0.87
CA PRO A 119 22.01 -8.85 -0.23
C PRO A 119 22.74 -7.56 0.18
N VAL A 120 22.63 -6.48 -0.61
CA VAL A 120 23.25 -5.18 -0.26
C VAL A 120 22.66 -4.61 1.02
N ILE A 121 21.34 -4.64 1.15
CA ILE A 121 20.65 -4.16 2.36
C ILE A 121 20.96 -5.06 3.55
N GLU A 122 20.97 -6.39 3.33
CA GLU A 122 21.28 -7.36 4.39
C GLU A 122 22.72 -7.19 4.91
N GLN A 123 23.68 -6.95 4.02
CA GLN A 123 25.07 -6.68 4.38
C GLN A 123 25.16 -5.42 5.25
N ARG A 124 24.58 -4.29 4.79
CA ARG A 124 24.56 -3.02 5.53
C ARG A 124 23.94 -3.15 6.93
N LEU A 125 22.89 -3.95 7.07
CA LEU A 125 22.27 -4.23 8.37
C LEU A 125 23.18 -5.01 9.32
N LYS A 126 24.08 -5.85 8.80
CA LYS A 126 24.98 -6.72 9.57
C LYS A 126 26.33 -6.08 9.88
N GLU A 127 26.66 -4.91 9.32
CA GLU A 127 27.90 -4.18 9.58
C GLU A 127 28.07 -3.82 11.06
N GLU A 128 26.96 -3.49 11.73
CA GLU A 128 26.94 -3.16 13.15
C GLU A 128 25.98 -4.09 13.90
N LYS A 129 26.50 -4.79 14.91
CA LYS A 129 25.72 -5.75 15.73
C LYS A 129 24.45 -5.12 16.32
N GLN A 130 24.56 -3.90 16.85
CA GLN A 130 23.42 -3.17 17.44
C GLN A 130 22.30 -2.92 16.42
N ILE A 131 22.65 -2.56 15.18
CA ILE A 131 21.68 -2.30 14.12
C ILE A 131 20.94 -3.58 13.77
N TYR A 132 21.68 -4.69 13.61
CA TYR A 132 21.07 -5.96 13.28
C TYR A 132 20.14 -6.48 14.38
N GLU A 133 20.51 -6.29 15.65
CA GLU A 133 19.68 -6.65 16.80
C GLU A 133 18.38 -5.82 16.87
N ASN A 134 18.48 -4.50 16.73
CA ASN A 134 17.31 -3.62 16.67
C ASN A 134 16.40 -3.99 15.49
N PHE A 135 16.99 -4.20 14.31
CA PHE A 135 16.25 -4.60 13.11
C PHE A 135 15.46 -5.88 13.36
N LYS A 136 16.09 -6.94 13.88
CA LYS A 136 15.41 -8.22 14.16
C LYS A 136 14.22 -8.07 15.10
N ALA A 137 14.34 -7.18 16.09
CA ALA A 137 13.30 -6.91 17.08
C ALA A 137 12.09 -6.13 16.53
N PHE A 138 12.21 -5.47 15.37
CA PHE A 138 11.08 -4.79 14.76
C PHE A 138 10.01 -5.77 14.24
N PRO A 139 8.73 -5.35 14.18
CA PRO A 139 7.64 -6.15 13.63
C PRO A 139 7.95 -6.62 12.20
N ASP A 140 7.57 -7.86 11.87
CA ASP A 140 7.85 -8.44 10.57
C ASP A 140 7.24 -7.64 9.41
N LEU A 141 6.03 -7.12 9.60
CA LEU A 141 5.40 -6.24 8.61
C LEU A 141 6.21 -4.96 8.39
N TYR A 142 6.72 -4.34 9.47
CA TYR A 142 7.56 -3.14 9.36
C TYR A 142 8.82 -3.45 8.54
N LYS A 143 9.51 -4.54 8.88
CA LYS A 143 10.71 -5.00 8.16
C LYS A 143 10.40 -5.18 6.67
N ARG A 144 9.38 -5.96 6.32
CA ARG A 144 9.00 -6.20 4.91
C ARG A 144 8.66 -4.91 4.18
N VAL A 145 7.81 -4.04 4.75
CA VAL A 145 7.38 -2.79 4.09
C VAL A 145 8.54 -1.83 3.87
N ARG A 146 9.46 -1.68 4.84
CA ARG A 146 10.60 -0.78 4.70
C ARG A 146 11.61 -1.28 3.70
N ILE A 147 12.00 -2.55 3.81
CA ILE A 147 12.93 -3.18 2.88
C ILE A 147 12.37 -3.16 1.46
N ASP A 148 11.08 -3.49 1.28
CA ASP A 148 10.40 -3.44 -0.02
C ASP A 148 10.41 -2.02 -0.63
N THR A 149 10.19 -1.00 0.20
CA THR A 149 10.27 0.40 -0.26
C THR A 149 11.68 0.74 -0.76
N ILE A 150 12.72 0.32 -0.04
CA ILE A 150 14.11 0.61 -0.40
C ILE A 150 14.52 -0.17 -1.65
N GLN A 151 14.29 -1.49 -1.67
CA GLN A 151 14.65 -2.34 -2.81
C GLN A 151 13.94 -1.95 -4.11
N SER A 152 12.75 -1.35 -4.04
CA SER A 152 12.02 -0.87 -5.22
C SER A 152 12.77 0.24 -5.97
N LEU A 153 13.71 0.91 -5.30
CA LEU A 153 14.50 2.02 -5.81
C LEU A 153 15.84 1.60 -6.38
N LYS A 154 16.12 0.30 -6.50
CA LYS A 154 17.40 -0.22 -7.05
C LYS A 154 17.84 0.41 -8.37
N ASN A 155 16.88 0.75 -9.23
CA ASN A 155 17.17 1.38 -10.52
C ASN A 155 17.40 2.91 -10.42
N GLN A 156 17.46 3.45 -9.20
CA GLN A 156 17.74 4.85 -8.85
C GLN A 156 18.81 4.87 -7.73
N PRO A 157 20.09 4.61 -8.06
CA PRO A 157 21.13 4.29 -7.06
C PRO A 157 21.29 5.35 -5.95
N GLU A 158 21.31 6.64 -6.30
CA GLU A 158 21.45 7.72 -5.32
C GLU A 158 20.28 7.74 -4.32
N LEU A 159 19.05 7.55 -4.82
CA LEU A 159 17.87 7.52 -3.97
C LEU A 159 17.81 6.23 -3.14
N PHE A 160 18.23 5.09 -3.71
CA PHE A 160 18.37 3.83 -2.98
C PHE A 160 19.30 3.99 -1.77
N GLU A 161 20.52 4.50 -1.99
CA GLU A 161 21.50 4.71 -0.93
C GLU A 161 21.00 5.69 0.12
N SER A 162 20.44 6.83 -0.30
CA SER A 162 19.86 7.82 0.62
C SER A 162 18.75 7.22 1.51
N ARG A 163 17.89 6.35 0.96
CA ARG A 163 16.84 5.67 1.73
C ARG A 163 17.41 4.60 2.65
N LEU A 164 18.42 3.87 2.19
CA LEU A 164 19.09 2.85 2.99
C LEU A 164 19.82 3.50 4.18
N ASP A 165 20.58 4.57 3.97
CA ASP A 165 21.28 5.29 5.03
C ASP A 165 20.30 5.85 6.07
N LYS A 166 19.18 6.43 5.62
CA LYS A 166 18.12 6.87 6.54
C LYS A 166 17.55 5.70 7.35
N PHE A 167 17.36 4.54 6.72
CA PHE A 167 16.85 3.36 7.38
C PHE A 167 17.83 2.82 8.44
N ILE A 168 19.11 2.74 8.09
CA ILE A 168 20.20 2.34 9.00
C ILE A 168 20.30 3.31 10.17
N ALA A 169 20.26 4.63 9.93
CA ALA A 169 20.31 5.64 10.99
C ALA A 169 19.15 5.51 12.00
N ASN A 170 17.92 5.38 11.51
CA ASN A 170 16.75 5.19 12.39
C ASN A 170 16.80 3.84 13.12
N THR A 171 17.26 2.79 12.45
CA THR A 171 17.41 1.45 13.06
C THR A 171 18.46 1.46 14.17
N ARG A 172 19.57 2.19 14.00
CA ARG A 172 20.58 2.39 15.05
C ARG A 172 19.98 3.03 16.31
N GLU A 173 19.07 3.99 16.14
CA GLU A 173 18.31 4.65 17.23
C GLU A 173 17.12 3.82 17.74
N ASN A 174 16.94 2.57 17.27
CA ASN A 174 15.78 1.72 17.59
C ASN A 174 14.43 2.38 17.27
N LYS A 175 14.38 3.18 16.20
CA LYS A 175 13.22 3.99 15.82
C LYS A 175 12.58 3.48 14.53
N MET A 176 11.28 3.21 14.59
CA MET A 176 10.47 2.95 13.40
C MET A 176 9.93 4.26 12.80
N TYR A 177 9.81 4.34 11.47
CA TYR A 177 9.25 5.52 10.80
C TYR A 177 8.40 5.17 9.57
N GLY A 178 7.62 6.16 9.13
CA GLY A 178 6.74 6.07 7.96
C GLY A 178 5.54 5.15 8.17
N GLN A 179 4.58 5.18 7.25
CA GLN A 179 3.38 4.33 7.31
C GLN A 179 3.69 2.89 6.92
N TRP A 180 3.35 1.93 7.78
CA TRP A 180 3.63 0.50 7.55
C TRP A 180 2.52 -0.45 8.02
N ASN A 181 1.56 0.04 8.80
CA ASN A 181 0.48 -0.78 9.38
C ASN A 181 -0.90 -0.13 9.28
N ASP A 182 -1.08 0.87 8.39
CA ASP A 182 -2.29 1.67 8.26
C ASP A 182 -2.82 2.23 9.61
N ASN A 183 -1.93 2.85 10.40
CA ASN A 183 -2.23 3.35 11.75
C ASN A 183 -2.82 2.26 12.67
N GLY A 184 -2.22 1.07 12.65
CA GLY A 184 -2.63 -0.07 13.46
C GLY A 184 -3.76 -0.91 12.86
N ARG A 185 -4.38 -0.51 11.75
CA ARG A 185 -5.45 -1.29 11.09
C ARG A 185 -4.98 -2.61 10.48
N LEU A 186 -3.67 -2.83 10.38
CA LEU A 186 -3.06 -4.09 9.94
C LEU A 186 -2.42 -4.88 11.09
N LEU A 187 -2.44 -4.36 12.32
CA LEU A 187 -2.05 -5.13 13.50
C LEU A 187 -3.26 -5.95 13.93
N ASP A 188 -3.10 -7.27 13.85
CA ASP A 188 -3.96 -8.33 14.36
C ASP A 188 -5.42 -8.44 13.84
N ILE A 189 -5.73 -9.64 13.32
CA ILE A 189 -6.52 -10.63 14.07
C ILE A 189 -5.69 -11.91 14.07
#